data_AF-R1FFI9-F1
#
_entry.id   AF-R1FFI9-F1
#
_cell.length_a   1.000
_cell.length_b   1.000
_cell.length_c   1.000
_cell.angle_alpha   90.00
_cell.angle_beta   90.00
_cell.angle_gamma   90.00
#
_symmetry.space_group_name_H-M   'P 1'
#
loop_
_entity.id
_entity.type
_entity.pdbx_description
1 polymer ?
#
loop_
_entity_poly.entity_id
_entity_poly.type
_entity_poly.pdbx_seq_one_letter_code
_entity_poly.pdbx_strand_id
1 'polypeptide(L)'
;MRPPLLVALLASARALAPAALAREALVAYRASEENVAADKVLARALRGESSFTDADRRVAADVFLGTATRLRRYEWICAQRGLCGAASDATAVAAALLRARDEDDGAYTWPADADERLSATSGAPLWLCARWRRDLGEAVAAAVADQSTRRGPVTLRVRDDVSIGAVEEALAAAGVVTERPPAGVGNGGKSLALAARAKELWRAGVAVRCSDGESIPDAAFDLVLVDAPCSGSGVLRRLGRTLSLLREAASRCHDRLVYATCSILREENEEVVAAFDDDAGFEPWPFSPRLEGADGHTRRLLPNRHHDGFFIARATLAAASSRRRIAEALWLRRESVGFAF
;
A
#
# COMPACT_ATOMS: atom_id res chain seq x y z
N MET A 1 26.01 47.78 9.39
CA MET A 1 24.60 47.98 9.78
C MET A 1 23.82 46.73 9.43
N ARG A 2 23.23 46.06 10.44
CA ARG A 2 22.42 44.83 10.28
C ARG A 2 21.09 45.16 9.58
N PRO A 3 20.51 44.27 8.77
CA PRO A 3 19.09 44.31 8.43
C PRO A 3 18.36 43.22 9.24
N PRO A 4 17.78 43.47 10.44
CA PRO A 4 17.46 42.35 11.32
C PRO A 4 15.99 42.14 11.67
N LEU A 5 15.04 42.98 11.23
CA LEU A 5 13.64 42.84 11.69
C LEU A 5 12.66 42.43 10.61
N LEU A 6 12.59 43.13 9.45
CA LEU A 6 11.58 42.81 8.44
C LEU A 6 11.85 41.49 7.70
N VAL A 7 13.11 41.19 7.40
CA VAL A 7 13.53 39.92 6.78
C VAL A 7 13.36 38.75 7.76
N ALA A 8 13.63 38.96 9.05
CA ALA A 8 13.39 37.97 10.09
C ALA A 8 11.90 37.70 10.30
N LEU A 9 11.06 38.74 10.33
CA LEU A 9 9.59 38.62 10.45
C LEU A 9 8.96 37.91 9.23
N LEU A 10 9.40 38.22 8.01
CA LEU A 10 8.92 37.55 6.80
C LEU A 10 9.42 36.08 6.73
N ALA A 11 10.63 35.80 7.19
CA ALA A 11 11.14 34.44 7.33
C ALA A 11 10.37 33.65 8.40
N SER A 12 10.02 34.27 9.54
CA SER A 12 9.18 33.67 10.58
C SER A 12 7.74 33.43 10.11
N ALA A 13 7.14 34.36 9.36
CA ALA A 13 5.80 34.19 8.80
C ALA A 13 5.74 33.05 7.76
N ARG A 14 6.77 32.93 6.90
CA ARG A 14 6.92 31.79 5.98
C ARG A 14 7.22 30.48 6.69
N ALA A 15 7.98 30.47 7.79
CA ALA A 15 8.20 29.27 8.60
C ALA A 15 6.92 28.80 9.32
N LEU A 16 6.04 29.73 9.71
CA LEU A 16 4.75 29.44 10.33
C LEU A 16 3.71 28.91 9.33
N ALA A 17 3.80 29.27 8.04
CA ALA A 17 2.80 28.92 7.04
C ALA A 17 2.66 27.40 6.79
N PRO A 18 3.75 26.61 6.61
CA PRO A 18 3.65 25.15 6.47
C PRO A 18 3.10 24.45 7.71
N ALA A 19 3.48 24.89 8.90
CA ALA A 19 2.99 24.32 10.16
C ALA A 19 1.50 24.64 10.38
N ALA A 20 1.07 25.85 10.01
CA ALA A 20 -0.34 26.23 10.03
C ALA A 20 -1.18 25.39 9.06
N LEU A 21 -0.71 25.20 7.82
CA LEU A 21 -1.39 24.38 6.82
C LEU A 21 -1.45 22.90 7.21
N ALA A 22 -0.36 22.37 7.79
CA ALA A 22 -0.35 21.02 8.34
C ALA A 22 -1.36 20.87 9.49
N ARG A 23 -1.44 21.87 10.39
CA ARG A 23 -2.44 21.89 11.48
C ARG A 23 -3.86 21.87 10.94
N GLU A 24 -4.16 22.69 9.93
CA GLU A 24 -5.48 22.71 9.28
C GLU A 24 -5.82 21.35 8.64
N ALA A 25 -4.87 20.74 7.94
CA ALA A 25 -5.04 19.40 7.40
C ALA A 25 -5.26 18.35 8.50
N LEU A 26 -4.57 18.46 9.64
CA LEU A 26 -4.76 17.59 10.81
C LEU A 26 -6.14 17.74 11.45
N VAL A 27 -6.64 18.97 11.57
CA VAL A 27 -8.02 19.24 12.02
C VAL A 27 -9.02 18.53 11.11
N ALA A 28 -8.87 18.70 9.79
CA ALA A 28 -9.75 18.05 8.82
C ALA A 28 -9.65 16.52 8.84
N TYR A 29 -8.44 15.97 9.02
CA TYR A 29 -8.21 14.53 9.10
C TYR A 29 -8.92 13.92 10.31
N ARG A 30 -8.77 14.52 11.50
CA ARG A 30 -9.43 14.06 12.73
C ARG A 30 -10.95 14.24 12.69
N ALA A 31 -11.44 15.31 12.08
CA ALA A 31 -12.88 15.51 11.86
C ALA A 31 -13.51 14.44 10.97
N SER A 32 -12.71 13.76 10.13
CA SER A 32 -13.16 12.62 9.32
C SER A 32 -13.00 11.26 9.99
N GLU A 33 -12.74 11.24 11.31
CA GLU A 33 -12.45 10.04 12.10
C GLU A 33 -11.34 9.17 11.49
N GLU A 34 -10.38 9.77 10.78
CA GLU A 34 -9.27 9.07 10.12
C GLU A 34 -9.72 8.08 9.02
N ASN A 35 -11.01 8.05 8.67
CA ASN A 35 -11.58 7.18 7.63
C ASN A 35 -11.14 7.59 6.21
N VAL A 36 -10.61 8.80 6.05
CA VAL A 36 -10.06 9.29 4.79
C VAL A 36 -8.55 9.25 4.84
N ALA A 37 -7.97 8.52 3.90
CA ALA A 37 -6.59 8.63 3.45
C ALA A 37 -5.92 10.02 3.69
N ALA A 38 -4.96 10.08 4.62
CA ALA A 38 -4.17 11.28 4.96
C ALA A 38 -3.64 12.06 3.74
N ASP A 39 -2.97 11.41 2.77
CA ASP A 39 -2.55 12.05 1.50
C ASP A 39 -3.69 12.75 0.72
N LYS A 40 -4.93 12.24 0.75
CA LYS A 40 -6.09 12.83 0.07
C LYS A 40 -6.58 14.05 0.82
N VAL A 41 -6.56 14.00 2.16
CA VAL A 41 -6.87 15.15 3.02
C VAL A 41 -5.85 16.25 2.77
N LEU A 42 -4.57 15.91 2.84
CA LEU A 42 -3.48 16.84 2.52
C LEU A 42 -3.61 17.41 1.11
N ALA A 43 -3.78 16.56 0.09
CA ALA A 43 -3.94 17.02 -1.28
C ALA A 43 -5.16 17.96 -1.43
N ARG A 44 -6.25 17.73 -0.68
CA ARG A 44 -7.41 18.64 -0.66
C ARG A 44 -7.07 19.97 -0.01
N ALA A 45 -6.39 19.96 1.12
CA ALA A 45 -5.94 21.18 1.80
C ALA A 45 -4.96 21.99 0.92
N LEU A 46 -4.04 21.31 0.23
CA LEU A 46 -3.05 21.95 -0.65
C LEU A 46 -3.65 22.47 -1.98
N ARG A 47 -4.72 21.84 -2.50
CA ARG A 47 -5.27 22.14 -3.84
C ARG A 47 -5.79 23.58 -4.02
N GLY A 48 -6.22 24.23 -2.93
CA GLY A 48 -6.74 25.60 -2.96
C GLY A 48 -5.69 26.67 -2.69
N GLU A 49 -4.49 26.27 -2.25
CA GLU A 49 -3.51 27.19 -1.71
C GLU A 49 -2.47 27.63 -2.76
N SER A 50 -2.85 28.66 -3.51
CA SER A 50 -2.01 29.31 -4.52
C SER A 50 -0.85 30.12 -3.93
N SER A 51 -0.94 30.47 -2.64
CA SER A 51 0.04 31.29 -1.92
C SER A 51 1.33 30.53 -1.53
N PHE A 52 1.30 29.19 -1.54
CA PHE A 52 2.41 28.33 -1.13
C PHE A 52 3.32 27.97 -2.30
N THR A 53 4.63 28.00 -2.08
CA THR A 53 5.60 27.45 -3.04
C THR A 53 5.64 25.92 -2.95
N ASP A 54 6.27 25.26 -3.92
CA ASP A 54 6.48 23.81 -3.86
C ASP A 54 7.35 23.38 -2.68
N ALA A 55 8.27 24.24 -2.22
CA ALA A 55 9.03 24.02 -1.01
C ALA A 55 8.14 24.04 0.24
N ASP A 56 7.26 25.04 0.34
CA ASP A 56 6.34 25.15 1.47
C ASP A 56 5.34 23.98 1.51
N ARG A 57 4.84 23.54 0.35
CA ARG A 57 3.99 22.35 0.23
C ARG A 57 4.70 21.07 0.68
N ARG A 58 5.99 20.91 0.39
CA ARG A 58 6.79 19.77 0.84
C ARG A 58 6.97 19.77 2.36
N VAL A 59 7.30 20.91 2.95
CA VAL A 59 7.40 21.03 4.41
C VAL A 59 6.05 20.73 5.07
N ALA A 60 4.96 21.30 4.56
CA ALA A 60 3.62 21.04 5.09
C ALA A 60 3.25 19.55 4.97
N ALA A 61 3.61 18.91 3.86
CA ALA A 61 3.39 17.48 3.66
C ALA A 61 4.19 16.62 4.64
N ASP A 62 5.48 16.89 4.83
CA ASP A 62 6.34 16.14 5.74
C ASP A 62 5.86 16.30 7.21
N VAL A 63 5.50 17.53 7.60
CA VAL A 63 4.92 17.85 8.91
C VAL A 63 3.59 17.10 9.11
N PHE A 64 2.64 17.25 8.19
CA PHE A 64 1.33 16.62 8.31
C PHE A 64 1.42 15.09 8.27
N LEU A 65 2.09 14.51 7.28
CA LEU A 65 2.18 13.06 7.12
C LEU A 65 2.98 12.43 8.26
N GLY A 66 4.08 13.06 8.69
CA GLY A 66 4.89 12.59 9.81
C GLY A 66 4.14 12.61 11.15
N THR A 67 3.15 13.49 11.32
CA THR A 67 2.24 13.47 12.47
C THR A 67 1.11 12.45 12.27
N ALA A 68 0.43 12.47 11.13
CA ALA A 68 -0.76 11.67 10.87
C ALA A 68 -0.47 10.15 10.84
N THR A 69 0.68 9.72 10.33
CA THR A 69 1.03 8.29 10.28
C THR A 69 1.39 7.69 11.63
N ARG A 70 1.67 8.53 12.64
CA ARG A 70 1.97 8.12 14.02
C ARG A 70 1.04 8.80 15.02
N LEU A 71 -0.18 9.06 14.60
CA LEU A 71 -1.14 9.83 15.39
C LEU A 71 -1.35 9.22 16.78
N ARG A 72 -1.49 7.89 16.88
CA ARG A 72 -1.64 7.17 18.15
C ARG A 72 -0.48 7.37 19.12
N ARG A 73 0.76 7.44 18.60
CA ARG A 73 1.96 7.73 19.39
C ARG A 73 1.88 9.13 19.99
N TYR A 74 1.54 10.12 19.17
CA TYR A 74 1.47 11.50 19.64
C TYR A 74 0.26 11.75 20.53
N GLU A 75 -0.86 11.05 20.34
CA GLU A 75 -1.99 11.06 21.28
C GLU A 75 -1.57 10.55 22.67
N TRP A 76 -0.76 9.48 22.72
CA TRP A 76 -0.20 8.99 23.98
C TRP A 76 0.72 10.02 24.65
N ILE A 77 1.67 10.58 23.90
CA ILE A 77 2.58 11.62 24.42
C ILE A 77 1.79 12.82 24.95
N CYS A 78 0.77 13.26 24.20
CA CYS A 78 -0.11 14.34 24.62
C CYS A 78 -0.84 14.03 25.93
N ALA A 79 -1.36 12.81 26.09
CA ALA A 79 -2.03 12.39 27.32
C ALA A 79 -1.06 12.41 28.53
N GLN A 80 0.15 11.88 28.36
CA GLN A 80 1.15 11.85 29.44
C GLN A 80 1.66 13.23 29.85
N ARG A 81 1.81 14.14 28.88
CA ARG A 81 2.27 15.51 29.11
C ARG A 81 1.13 16.49 29.46
N GLY A 82 -0.11 16.03 29.48
CA GLY A 82 -1.28 16.89 29.68
C GLY A 82 -1.45 17.97 28.61
N LEU A 83 -0.99 17.71 27.37
CA LEU A 83 -1.04 18.66 26.26
C LEU A 83 -2.45 18.80 25.68
N CYS A 84 -3.28 17.77 25.81
CA CYS A 84 -4.69 17.79 25.42
C CYS A 84 -5.56 17.84 26.69
N GLY A 85 -6.09 19.01 27.02
CA GLY A 85 -7.05 19.16 28.13
C GLY A 85 -8.42 18.54 27.80
N ALA A 86 -9.24 18.28 28.83
CA ALA A 86 -10.56 17.63 28.72
C ALA A 86 -11.60 18.37 27.84
N ALA A 87 -11.36 19.65 27.52
CA ALA A 87 -12.23 20.50 26.70
C ALA A 87 -11.48 21.20 25.56
N SER A 88 -10.52 20.52 24.91
CA SER A 88 -9.73 21.10 23.82
C SER A 88 -10.45 20.98 22.47
N ASP A 89 -10.59 22.10 21.74
CA ASP A 89 -11.11 22.08 20.37
C ASP A 89 -10.13 21.40 19.39
N ALA A 90 -10.59 21.10 18.17
CA ALA A 90 -9.79 20.38 17.18
C ALA A 90 -8.47 21.09 16.82
N THR A 91 -8.44 22.43 16.85
CA THR A 91 -7.25 23.22 16.55
C THR A 91 -6.22 23.10 17.67
N ALA A 92 -6.66 23.19 18.92
CA ALA A 92 -5.83 22.98 20.10
C ALA A 92 -5.23 21.57 20.11
N VAL A 93 -6.03 20.54 19.80
CA VAL A 93 -5.53 19.17 19.71
C VAL A 93 -4.51 19.01 18.57
N ALA A 94 -4.78 19.57 17.38
CA ALA A 94 -3.83 19.51 16.27
C ALA A 94 -2.50 20.21 16.62
N ALA A 95 -2.53 21.34 17.33
CA ALA A 95 -1.32 22.00 17.81
C ALA A 95 -0.55 21.15 18.83
N ALA A 96 -1.26 20.52 19.78
CA ALA A 96 -0.67 19.61 20.74
C ALA A 96 0.02 18.40 20.07
N LEU A 97 -0.61 17.81 19.06
CA LEU A 97 -0.06 16.69 18.30
C LEU A 97 1.20 17.07 17.51
N LEU A 98 1.20 18.25 16.88
CA LEU A 98 2.39 18.77 16.20
C LEU A 98 3.53 19.01 17.19
N ARG A 99 3.23 19.58 18.36
CA ARG A 99 4.20 19.77 19.43
C ARG A 99 4.75 18.43 19.94
N ALA A 100 3.89 17.44 20.15
CA ALA A 100 4.31 16.10 20.56
C ALA A 100 5.21 15.42 19.51
N ARG A 101 5.01 15.66 18.21
CA ARG A 101 5.93 15.22 17.16
C ARG A 101 7.29 15.89 17.28
N ASP A 102 7.31 17.21 17.40
CA ASP A 102 8.55 17.99 17.38
C ASP A 102 9.39 17.80 18.66
N GLU A 103 8.73 17.48 19.77
CA GLU A 103 9.34 17.25 21.08
C GLU A 103 9.39 15.76 21.48
N ASP A 104 9.26 14.85 20.51
CA ASP A 104 9.38 13.39 20.72
C ASP A 104 10.84 13.01 21.04
N ASP A 105 11.14 12.84 22.32
CA ASP A 105 12.46 12.48 22.83
C ASP A 105 12.58 10.98 23.17
N GLY A 106 11.50 10.21 22.98
CA GLY A 106 11.41 8.79 23.31
C GLY A 106 11.35 8.45 24.81
N ALA A 107 11.42 9.44 25.72
CA ALA A 107 11.47 9.22 27.17
C ALA A 107 10.08 9.20 27.82
N TYR A 108 9.29 8.17 27.49
CA TYR A 108 7.90 8.03 27.94
C TYR A 108 7.64 6.72 28.67
N THR A 109 6.64 6.75 29.55
CA THR A 109 6.12 5.52 30.15
C THR A 109 5.11 4.92 29.19
N TRP A 110 5.39 3.74 28.66
CA TRP A 110 4.49 3.09 27.71
C TRP A 110 3.43 2.24 28.42
N PRO A 111 2.29 1.94 27.75
CA PRO A 111 1.25 1.07 28.31
C PRO A 111 1.79 -0.27 28.81
N ALA A 112 1.16 -0.79 29.87
CA ALA A 112 1.45 -2.14 30.37
C ALA A 112 0.96 -3.21 29.39
N ASP A 113 -0.24 -3.02 28.83
CA ASP A 113 -0.79 -3.87 27.79
C ASP A 113 0.11 -3.84 26.54
N ALA A 114 0.37 -5.02 25.98
CA ALA A 114 1.34 -5.15 24.91
C ALA A 114 0.80 -4.74 23.53
N ASP A 115 -0.52 -4.79 23.30
CA ASP A 115 -1.12 -4.27 22.06
C ASP A 115 -1.16 -2.74 22.09
N GLU A 116 -1.55 -2.17 23.24
CA GLU A 116 -1.49 -0.72 23.46
C GLU A 116 -0.06 -0.21 23.38
N ARG A 117 0.90 -0.92 23.97
CA ARG A 117 2.33 -0.57 23.87
C ARG A 117 2.80 -0.57 22.44
N LEU A 118 2.47 -1.59 21.66
CA LEU A 118 2.85 -1.67 20.26
C LEU A 118 2.22 -0.53 19.45
N SER A 119 0.94 -0.22 19.69
CA SER A 119 0.23 0.89 19.06
C SER A 119 0.84 2.26 19.41
N ALA A 120 1.11 2.50 20.69
CA ALA A 120 1.69 3.76 21.16
C ALA A 120 3.14 3.94 20.70
N THR A 121 3.94 2.87 20.66
CA THR A 121 5.34 2.96 20.25
C THR A 121 5.51 3.08 18.73
N SER A 122 4.79 2.29 17.95
CA SER A 122 4.87 2.30 16.47
C SER A 122 4.03 3.42 15.82
N GLY A 123 2.94 3.84 16.48
CA GLY A 123 1.93 4.72 15.90
C GLY A 123 0.84 4.00 15.10
N ALA A 124 0.92 2.68 14.93
CA ALA A 124 -0.09 1.90 14.20
C ALA A 124 -1.40 1.77 15.00
N PRO A 125 -2.56 1.57 14.33
CA PRO A 125 -3.84 1.40 15.02
C PRO A 125 -3.84 0.22 15.99
N LEU A 126 -4.50 0.37 17.15
CA LEU A 126 -4.55 -0.64 18.21
C LEU A 126 -5.09 -1.99 17.71
N TRP A 127 -6.20 -1.97 16.98
CA TRP A 127 -6.81 -3.19 16.43
C TRP A 127 -5.86 -3.94 15.49
N LEU A 128 -5.00 -3.22 14.76
CA LEU A 128 -4.06 -3.80 13.82
C LEU A 128 -2.83 -4.36 14.55
N CYS A 129 -2.38 -3.69 15.62
CA CYS A 129 -1.33 -4.18 16.52
C CYS A 129 -1.74 -5.51 17.17
N ALA A 130 -2.96 -5.57 17.71
CA ALA A 130 -3.52 -6.79 18.29
C ALA A 130 -3.55 -7.94 17.28
N ARG A 131 -3.98 -7.65 16.04
CA ARG A 131 -4.03 -8.63 14.95
C ARG A 131 -2.63 -9.11 14.54
N TRP A 132 -1.67 -8.21 14.37
CA TRP A 132 -0.29 -8.58 14.05
C TRP A 132 0.35 -9.41 15.14
N ARG A 133 0.16 -9.06 16.42
CA ARG A 133 0.71 -9.85 17.54
C ARG A 133 0.11 -11.25 17.60
N ARG A 134 -1.21 -11.37 17.37
CA ARG A 134 -1.90 -12.66 17.27
C ARG A 134 -1.34 -13.52 16.12
N ASP A 135 -1.14 -12.94 14.94
CA ASP A 135 -0.87 -13.70 13.71
C ASP A 135 0.62 -13.93 13.42
N LEU A 136 1.49 -13.02 13.88
CA LEU A 136 2.93 -13.01 13.58
C LEU A 136 3.81 -13.25 14.82
N GLY A 137 3.23 -13.18 16.01
CA GLY A 137 3.98 -13.16 17.27
C GLY A 137 4.64 -11.80 17.54
N GLU A 138 5.14 -11.63 18.76
CA GLU A 138 5.53 -10.32 19.30
C GLU A 138 6.67 -9.64 18.54
N ALA A 139 7.79 -10.35 18.32
CA ALA A 139 8.97 -9.77 17.69
C ALA A 139 8.72 -9.36 16.24
N VAL A 140 7.99 -10.18 15.47
CA VAL A 140 7.69 -9.90 14.06
C VAL A 140 6.63 -8.80 13.96
N ALA A 141 5.61 -8.80 14.82
CA ALA A 141 4.63 -7.73 14.87
C ALA A 141 5.26 -6.36 15.18
N ALA A 142 6.24 -6.32 16.09
CA ALA A 142 7.00 -5.11 16.37
C ALA A 142 7.76 -4.58 15.14
N ALA A 143 8.45 -5.46 14.42
CA ALA A 143 9.16 -5.08 13.19
C ALA A 143 8.19 -4.62 12.09
N VAL A 144 7.07 -5.33 11.90
CA VAL A 144 6.05 -4.97 10.92
C VAL A 144 5.44 -3.61 11.25
N ALA A 145 5.07 -3.37 12.50
CA ALA A 145 4.47 -2.11 12.92
C ALA A 145 5.44 -0.93 12.72
N ASP A 146 6.70 -1.09 13.13
CA ASP A 146 7.74 -0.08 12.93
C ASP A 146 7.97 0.25 11.45
N GLN A 147 8.03 -0.76 10.57
CA GLN A 147 8.25 -0.54 9.14
C GLN A 147 7.01 0.05 8.46
N SER A 148 5.81 -0.35 8.87
CA SER A 148 4.54 0.10 8.28
C SER A 148 4.21 1.57 8.58
N THR A 149 4.78 2.14 9.64
CA THR A 149 4.58 3.55 10.03
C THR A 149 5.78 4.45 9.72
N ARG A 150 6.82 3.90 9.07
CA ARG A 150 7.95 4.66 8.52
C ARG A 150 7.67 5.08 7.08
N ARG A 151 8.40 6.10 6.62
CA ARG A 151 8.38 6.47 5.20
C ARG A 151 9.08 5.36 4.41
N GLY A 152 8.33 4.68 3.55
CA GLY A 152 8.88 3.66 2.66
C GLY A 152 9.87 4.23 1.63
N PRO A 153 10.73 3.38 1.05
CA PRO A 153 11.67 3.80 0.02
C PRO A 153 10.93 4.24 -1.25
N VAL A 154 11.48 5.22 -1.97
CA VAL A 154 11.05 5.51 -3.34
C VAL A 154 11.61 4.43 -4.24
N THR A 155 10.75 3.52 -4.69
CA THR A 155 11.14 2.48 -5.64
C THR A 155 10.95 2.97 -7.07
N LEU A 156 11.99 2.84 -7.89
CA LEU A 156 11.95 3.18 -9.31
C LEU A 156 11.99 1.89 -10.14
N ARG A 157 11.21 1.87 -11.22
CA ARG A 157 11.33 0.85 -12.26
C ARG A 157 11.98 1.46 -13.48
N VAL A 158 13.13 0.91 -13.87
CA VAL A 158 13.79 1.25 -15.13
C VAL A 158 13.08 0.50 -16.26
N ARG A 159 12.85 1.18 -17.39
CA ARG A 159 12.26 0.57 -18.58
C ARG A 159 13.20 -0.50 -19.14
N ASP A 160 12.63 -1.54 -19.73
CA ASP A 160 13.39 -2.70 -20.19
C ASP A 160 14.35 -2.35 -21.36
N ASP A 161 14.12 -1.24 -22.07
CA ASP A 161 14.95 -0.71 -23.15
C ASP A 161 16.08 0.24 -22.69
N VAL A 162 16.22 0.47 -21.38
CA VAL A 162 17.22 1.37 -20.80
C VAL A 162 18.10 0.59 -19.80
N SER A 163 19.41 0.82 -19.86
CA SER A 163 20.34 0.25 -18.88
C SER A 163 20.08 0.83 -17.49
N ILE A 164 19.95 -0.04 -16.49
CA ILE A 164 19.87 0.36 -15.06
C ILE A 164 21.09 1.21 -14.69
N GLY A 165 22.29 0.84 -15.14
CA GLY A 165 23.51 1.59 -14.84
C GLY A 165 23.48 3.03 -15.39
N ALA A 166 22.93 3.23 -16.59
CA ALA A 166 22.80 4.57 -17.16
C ALA A 166 21.81 5.45 -16.37
N VAL A 167 20.75 4.86 -15.82
CA VAL A 167 19.81 5.58 -14.94
C VAL A 167 20.46 5.90 -13.59
N GLU A 168 21.21 4.97 -13.01
CA GLU A 168 21.96 5.19 -11.76
C GLU A 168 22.98 6.33 -11.93
N GLU A 169 23.72 6.36 -13.03
CA GLU A 169 24.65 7.45 -13.34
C GLU A 169 23.94 8.81 -13.48
N ALA A 170 22.81 8.85 -14.19
CA ALA A 170 22.03 10.07 -14.36
C ALA A 170 21.44 10.58 -13.02
N LEU A 171 20.98 9.67 -12.16
CA LEU A 171 20.47 9.99 -10.83
C LEU A 171 21.60 10.47 -9.91
N ALA A 172 22.75 9.81 -9.95
CA ALA A 172 23.93 10.21 -9.20
C ALA A 172 24.42 11.61 -9.61
N ALA A 173 24.41 11.93 -10.91
CA ALA A 173 24.72 13.26 -11.42
C ALA A 173 23.73 14.34 -10.92
N ALA A 174 22.49 13.95 -10.61
CA ALA A 174 21.48 14.80 -9.98
C ALA A 174 21.55 14.80 -8.44
N GLY A 175 22.55 14.15 -7.84
CA GLY A 175 22.72 14.05 -6.38
C GLY A 175 21.77 13.06 -5.69
N VAL A 176 21.14 12.17 -6.43
CA VAL A 176 20.25 11.14 -5.89
C VAL A 176 21.03 9.87 -5.63
N VAL A 177 21.01 9.39 -4.38
CA VAL A 177 21.62 8.12 -3.98
C VAL A 177 20.65 6.98 -4.31
N THR A 178 21.15 5.95 -5.00
CA THR A 178 20.39 4.78 -5.42
C THR A 178 20.95 3.50 -4.80
N GLU A 179 20.08 2.58 -4.43
CA GLU A 179 20.43 1.23 -3.97
C GLU A 179 19.66 0.21 -4.82
N ARG A 180 20.32 -0.88 -5.24
CA ARG A 180 19.65 -2.00 -5.90
C ARG A 180 19.05 -2.93 -4.84
N PRO A 181 17.82 -3.45 -5.06
CA PRO A 181 17.25 -4.42 -4.14
C PRO A 181 18.11 -5.70 -4.10
N PRO A 182 18.16 -6.40 -2.95
CA PRO A 182 18.84 -7.69 -2.85
C PRO A 182 18.30 -8.70 -3.87
N ALA A 183 19.16 -9.63 -4.32
CA ALA A 183 18.74 -10.68 -5.24
C ALA A 183 17.56 -11.49 -4.64
N GLY A 184 16.50 -11.70 -5.41
CA GLY A 184 15.31 -12.48 -4.97
C GLY A 184 14.20 -11.66 -4.27
N VAL A 185 14.45 -10.37 -4.00
CA VAL A 185 13.46 -9.42 -3.48
C VAL A 185 12.72 -8.80 -4.66
N GLY A 186 11.55 -9.35 -5.00
CA GLY A 186 10.68 -8.78 -6.02
C GLY A 186 9.94 -7.57 -5.47
N ASN A 187 10.16 -6.39 -6.04
CA ASN A 187 9.41 -5.20 -5.67
C ASN A 187 7.93 -5.40 -6.06
N GLY A 188 7.02 -5.39 -5.07
CA GLY A 188 5.57 -5.62 -5.20
C GLY A 188 4.79 -4.58 -6.04
N GLY A 189 5.45 -3.84 -6.93
CA GLY A 189 4.82 -2.84 -7.79
C GLY A 189 4.03 -3.45 -8.95
N LYS A 190 2.95 -4.20 -8.67
CA LYS A 190 2.14 -4.87 -9.70
C LYS A 190 1.24 -3.90 -10.46
N SER A 191 0.65 -2.92 -9.77
CA SER A 191 -0.31 -1.98 -10.37
C SER A 191 0.35 -0.95 -11.30
N LEU A 192 1.56 -0.45 -10.99
CA LEU A 192 2.31 0.37 -11.94
C LEU A 192 2.99 -0.45 -13.04
N ALA A 193 3.40 -1.70 -12.77
CA ALA A 193 4.00 -2.54 -13.80
C ALA A 193 2.99 -2.90 -14.89
N LEU A 194 1.73 -3.21 -14.55
CA LEU A 194 0.65 -3.43 -15.52
C LEU A 194 0.09 -2.13 -16.09
N ALA A 195 -0.02 -1.03 -15.33
CA ALA A 195 -0.54 0.24 -15.89
C ALA A 195 0.47 0.95 -16.80
N ALA A 196 1.77 0.91 -16.48
CA ALA A 196 2.83 1.39 -17.36
C ALA A 196 2.96 0.48 -18.59
N ARG A 197 2.88 -0.86 -18.42
CA ARG A 197 2.72 -1.77 -19.56
C ARG A 197 1.43 -1.47 -20.31
N ALA A 198 0.29 -1.16 -19.69
CA ALA A 198 -1.00 -0.92 -20.37
C ALA A 198 -0.93 0.30 -21.31
N LYS A 199 -0.14 1.32 -20.95
CA LYS A 199 0.10 2.49 -21.81
C LYS A 199 1.03 2.17 -22.99
N GLU A 200 2.01 1.28 -22.81
CA GLU A 200 2.85 0.73 -23.90
C GLU A 200 2.11 -0.33 -24.74
N LEU A 201 1.26 -1.13 -24.11
CA LEU A 201 0.47 -2.23 -24.68
C LEU A 201 -0.77 -1.71 -25.41
N TRP A 202 -1.29 -0.53 -25.08
CA TRP A 202 -2.24 0.21 -25.93
C TRP A 202 -1.66 0.34 -27.34
N ARG A 203 -0.39 0.74 -27.46
CA ARG A 203 0.30 0.85 -28.76
C ARG A 203 0.57 -0.51 -29.42
N ALA A 204 0.47 -1.61 -28.66
CA ALA A 204 0.68 -2.98 -29.13
C ALA A 204 -0.63 -3.78 -29.33
N GLY A 205 -1.82 -3.16 -29.23
CA GLY A 205 -3.10 -3.81 -29.52
C GLY A 205 -3.82 -4.47 -28.33
N VAL A 206 -3.49 -4.10 -27.09
CA VAL A 206 -4.24 -4.59 -25.90
C VAL A 206 -5.60 -3.91 -25.77
N ALA A 207 -6.66 -4.72 -25.70
CA ALA A 207 -8.01 -4.26 -25.44
C ALA A 207 -8.18 -3.92 -23.95
N VAL A 208 -8.45 -2.64 -23.66
CA VAL A 208 -8.77 -2.17 -22.29
C VAL A 208 -10.28 -2.05 -22.16
N ARG A 209 -10.83 -2.63 -21.08
CA ARG A 209 -12.25 -2.47 -20.72
C ARG A 209 -12.38 -2.06 -19.26
N CYS A 210 -13.32 -1.14 -19.01
CA CYS A 210 -13.73 -0.78 -17.66
C CYS A 210 -14.99 -1.58 -17.33
N SER A 211 -14.92 -2.47 -16.35
CA SER A 211 -16.03 -3.27 -15.86
C SER A 211 -15.89 -3.51 -14.37
N ASP A 212 -16.96 -3.98 -13.73
CA ASP A 212 -16.85 -4.60 -12.41
C ASP A 212 -16.02 -5.89 -12.52
N GLY A 213 -15.13 -6.12 -11.56
CA GLY A 213 -14.32 -7.34 -11.49
C GLY A 213 -15.16 -8.59 -11.18
N GLU A 214 -16.37 -8.41 -10.63
CA GLU A 214 -17.36 -9.49 -10.45
C GLU A 214 -18.19 -9.72 -11.73
N SER A 215 -17.91 -9.02 -12.83
CA SER A 215 -18.70 -9.07 -14.08
C SER A 215 -17.80 -9.05 -15.31
N ILE A 216 -16.91 -10.03 -15.42
CA ILE A 216 -15.95 -10.12 -16.53
C ILE A 216 -16.70 -10.53 -17.82
N PRO A 217 -16.53 -9.80 -18.95
CA PRO A 217 -17.16 -10.14 -20.23
C PRO A 217 -16.85 -11.59 -20.66
N ASP A 218 -17.73 -12.22 -21.42
CA ASP A 218 -17.55 -13.60 -21.88
C ASP A 218 -16.32 -13.76 -22.79
N ALA A 219 -15.20 -14.15 -22.18
CA ALA A 219 -13.90 -14.30 -22.79
C ALA A 219 -13.04 -15.28 -21.97
N ALA A 220 -12.14 -15.97 -22.67
CA ALA A 220 -11.22 -16.95 -22.11
C ALA A 220 -9.78 -16.44 -22.15
N PHE A 221 -8.98 -16.75 -21.13
CA PHE A 221 -7.60 -16.31 -21.00
C PHE A 221 -6.66 -17.46 -20.61
N ASP A 222 -5.47 -17.51 -21.23
CA ASP A 222 -4.42 -18.49 -20.89
C ASP A 222 -3.77 -18.16 -19.52
N LEU A 223 -3.60 -16.88 -19.21
CA LEU A 223 -3.07 -16.41 -17.93
C LEU A 223 -3.95 -15.29 -17.36
N VAL A 224 -4.36 -15.45 -16.10
CA VAL A 224 -5.12 -14.43 -15.38
C VAL A 224 -4.31 -13.96 -14.16
N LEU A 225 -4.13 -12.65 -14.05
CA LEU A 225 -3.58 -11.99 -12.86
C LEU A 225 -4.71 -11.24 -12.16
N VAL A 226 -4.98 -11.61 -10.91
CA VAL A 226 -5.94 -10.94 -10.04
C VAL A 226 -5.16 -10.09 -9.04
N ASP A 227 -5.13 -8.78 -9.28
CA ASP A 227 -4.70 -7.79 -8.28
C ASP A 227 -5.93 -7.38 -7.47
N ALA A 228 -6.17 -8.11 -6.38
CA ALA A 228 -7.44 -8.03 -5.69
C ALA A 228 -7.55 -6.78 -4.79
N PRO A 229 -8.75 -6.21 -4.66
CA PRO A 229 -9.02 -5.19 -3.66
C PRO A 229 -8.92 -5.82 -2.26
N CYS A 230 -7.80 -5.56 -1.60
CA CYS A 230 -7.52 -5.96 -0.22
C CYS A 230 -7.40 -4.74 0.68
N SER A 231 -7.44 -4.94 2.02
CA SER A 231 -7.26 -3.95 3.11
C SER A 231 -6.13 -2.95 2.87
N GLY A 232 -5.19 -3.34 2.01
CA GLY A 232 -3.94 -2.68 1.79
C GLY A 232 -3.17 -2.64 3.09
N SER A 233 -3.30 -3.61 4.00
CA SER A 233 -2.57 -3.61 5.28
C SER A 233 -1.05 -3.61 5.12
N GLY A 234 -0.54 -4.00 3.94
CA GLY A 234 0.86 -3.84 3.55
C GLY A 234 1.21 -2.44 3.05
N VAL A 235 0.22 -1.57 2.80
CA VAL A 235 0.31 -0.19 2.25
C VAL A 235 -0.73 0.77 2.91
N LEU A 236 -1.18 0.43 4.13
CA LEU A 236 -2.32 0.96 4.92
C LEU A 236 -3.50 1.66 4.19
N ARG A 237 -4.19 1.03 3.20
CA ARG A 237 -5.48 1.55 2.65
C ARG A 237 -6.38 0.53 1.92
N ARG A 238 -7.65 0.41 2.41
CA ARG A 238 -8.94 -0.02 1.78
C ARG A 238 -9.45 -1.44 2.05
N LEU A 239 -10.58 -1.64 2.73
CA LEU A 239 -11.22 -2.97 2.88
C LEU A 239 -12.00 -3.42 1.62
N GLY A 240 -12.01 -4.72 1.27
CA GLY A 240 -12.75 -5.26 0.12
C GLY A 240 -12.87 -6.80 0.03
N ARG A 241 -13.93 -7.29 -0.64
CA ARG A 241 -14.31 -8.72 -0.77
C ARG A 241 -13.44 -9.43 -1.81
N THR A 242 -12.62 -10.40 -1.39
CA THR A 242 -11.56 -10.93 -2.27
C THR A 242 -11.87 -12.31 -2.91
N LEU A 243 -12.61 -13.18 -2.23
CA LEU A 243 -12.86 -14.55 -2.73
C LEU A 243 -13.83 -14.61 -3.93
N SER A 244 -14.86 -13.76 -3.99
CA SER A 244 -15.80 -13.70 -5.12
C SER A 244 -15.09 -13.33 -6.42
N LEU A 245 -14.22 -12.32 -6.36
CA LEU A 245 -13.39 -11.86 -7.47
C LEU A 245 -12.43 -12.95 -7.96
N LEU A 246 -11.79 -13.65 -7.03
CA LEU A 246 -10.89 -14.75 -7.37
C LEU A 246 -11.63 -15.87 -8.11
N ARG A 247 -12.83 -16.23 -7.66
CA ARG A 247 -13.67 -17.27 -8.30
C ARG A 247 -14.14 -16.84 -9.69
N GLU A 248 -14.59 -15.60 -9.85
CA GLU A 248 -15.00 -15.08 -11.16
C GLU A 248 -13.82 -15.09 -12.15
N ALA A 249 -12.66 -14.59 -11.73
CA ALA A 249 -11.43 -14.63 -12.53
C ALA A 249 -10.99 -16.05 -12.89
N ALA A 250 -11.08 -16.98 -11.93
CA ALA A 250 -10.74 -18.39 -12.12
C ALA A 250 -11.69 -19.06 -13.12
N SER A 251 -12.97 -18.68 -13.20
CA SER A 251 -13.92 -19.23 -14.18
C SER A 251 -13.49 -18.99 -15.62
N ARG A 252 -12.70 -17.93 -15.88
CA ARG A 252 -12.24 -17.51 -17.21
C ARG A 252 -10.80 -17.91 -17.53
N CYS A 253 -10.13 -18.53 -16.58
CA CYS A 253 -8.75 -18.97 -16.70
C CYS A 253 -8.65 -20.39 -17.29
N HIS A 254 -7.80 -20.56 -18.29
CA HIS A 254 -7.63 -21.81 -19.05
C HIS A 254 -6.31 -22.54 -18.74
N ASP A 255 -5.31 -21.86 -18.20
CA ASP A 255 -4.03 -22.47 -17.81
C ASP A 255 -3.56 -21.95 -16.46
N ARG A 256 -3.14 -20.69 -16.33
CA ARG A 256 -2.48 -20.19 -15.10
C ARG A 256 -3.21 -19.05 -14.43
N LEU A 257 -3.31 -19.12 -13.10
CA LEU A 257 -3.90 -18.10 -12.24
C LEU A 257 -2.84 -17.58 -11.26
N VAL A 258 -2.72 -16.26 -11.17
CA VAL A 258 -1.92 -15.58 -10.15
C VAL A 258 -2.82 -14.67 -9.33
N TYR A 259 -2.91 -14.94 -8.05
CA TYR A 259 -3.61 -14.12 -7.08
C TYR A 259 -2.61 -13.23 -6.33
N ALA A 260 -2.97 -11.98 -6.10
CA ALA A 260 -2.10 -10.98 -5.51
C ALA A 260 -2.86 -9.99 -4.65
N THR A 261 -2.26 -9.60 -3.51
CA THR A 261 -2.74 -8.51 -2.66
C THR A 261 -1.56 -7.66 -2.17
N CYS A 262 -1.83 -6.40 -1.84
CA CYS A 262 -0.93 -5.58 -1.04
C CYS A 262 -1.28 -5.65 0.47
N SER A 263 -1.71 -6.83 0.93
CA SER A 263 -2.04 -7.12 2.32
C SER A 263 -1.09 -8.14 2.93
N ILE A 264 -0.89 -8.05 4.25
CA ILE A 264 -0.14 -9.02 5.05
C ILE A 264 -1.04 -9.86 5.97
N LEU A 265 -2.35 -9.62 5.94
CA LEU A 265 -3.35 -10.30 6.78
C LEU A 265 -3.69 -11.67 6.20
N ARG A 266 -3.73 -12.70 7.07
CA ARG A 266 -3.97 -14.09 6.65
C ARG A 266 -5.36 -14.29 6.06
N GLU A 267 -6.33 -13.60 6.62
CA GLU A 267 -7.75 -13.64 6.23
C GLU A 267 -7.98 -13.14 4.80
N GLU A 268 -7.05 -12.34 4.26
CA GLU A 268 -7.10 -11.84 2.89
C GLU A 268 -6.16 -12.62 1.96
N ASN A 269 -5.37 -13.54 2.49
CA ASN A 269 -4.27 -14.18 1.78
C ASN A 269 -4.43 -15.69 1.84
N GLU A 270 -3.76 -16.33 2.81
CA GLU A 270 -3.74 -17.78 2.96
C GLU A 270 -5.14 -18.37 3.16
N GLU A 271 -6.04 -17.69 3.88
CA GLU A 271 -7.40 -18.17 4.11
C GLU A 271 -8.27 -18.07 2.84
N VAL A 272 -8.07 -17.04 2.01
CA VAL A 272 -8.74 -16.92 0.70
C VAL A 272 -8.27 -18.02 -0.25
N VAL A 273 -6.96 -18.29 -0.26
CA VAL A 273 -6.37 -19.36 -1.09
C VAL A 273 -6.85 -20.73 -0.62
N ALA A 274 -6.87 -20.99 0.69
CA ALA A 274 -7.38 -22.25 1.23
C ALA A 274 -8.86 -22.47 0.84
N ALA A 275 -9.71 -21.44 1.00
CA ALA A 275 -11.12 -21.51 0.61
C ALA A 275 -11.36 -21.58 -0.92
N PHE A 276 -10.33 -21.27 -1.72
CA PHE A 276 -10.34 -21.40 -3.18
C PHE A 276 -9.92 -22.82 -3.61
N ASP A 277 -8.85 -23.35 -3.02
CA ASP A 277 -8.28 -24.66 -3.36
C ASP A 277 -9.27 -25.81 -3.13
N ASP A 278 -10.18 -25.69 -2.17
CA ASP A 278 -11.15 -26.72 -1.81
C ASP A 278 -12.16 -27.08 -2.94
N ASP A 279 -12.36 -26.23 -3.96
CA ASP A 279 -13.44 -26.43 -4.96
C ASP A 279 -13.19 -25.86 -6.37
N ALA A 280 -11.99 -25.34 -6.67
CA ALA A 280 -11.79 -24.55 -7.90
C ALA A 280 -11.33 -25.35 -9.14
N GLY A 281 -10.89 -26.61 -8.98
CA GLY A 281 -10.31 -27.39 -10.08
C GLY A 281 -8.94 -26.88 -10.55
N PHE A 282 -8.22 -26.16 -9.69
CA PHE A 282 -6.84 -25.70 -9.87
C PHE A 282 -5.91 -26.46 -8.93
N GLU A 283 -4.65 -26.61 -9.34
CA GLU A 283 -3.57 -27.24 -8.59
C GLU A 283 -2.47 -26.20 -8.26
N PRO A 284 -1.77 -26.32 -7.11
CA PRO A 284 -0.64 -25.48 -6.75
C PRO A 284 0.42 -25.38 -7.84
N TRP A 285 0.79 -24.15 -8.24
CA TRP A 285 1.92 -23.89 -9.14
C TRP A 285 3.12 -23.33 -8.37
N PRO A 286 4.05 -24.19 -7.90
CA PRO A 286 5.06 -23.79 -6.93
C PRO A 286 6.05 -22.75 -7.47
N PHE A 287 6.57 -21.92 -6.57
CA PHE A 287 7.70 -21.05 -6.86
C PHE A 287 8.96 -21.86 -7.18
N SER A 288 9.87 -21.25 -7.94
CA SER A 288 11.18 -21.87 -8.13
C SER A 288 11.82 -22.10 -6.75
N PRO A 289 12.44 -23.27 -6.50
CA PRO A 289 13.12 -23.54 -5.23
C PRO A 289 14.23 -22.53 -4.89
N ARG A 290 14.67 -21.74 -5.88
CA ARG A 290 15.67 -20.67 -5.72
C ARG A 290 15.12 -19.40 -5.07
N LEU A 291 13.82 -19.33 -4.82
CA LEU A 291 13.15 -18.16 -4.25
C LEU A 291 12.95 -18.38 -2.74
N GLU A 292 13.81 -17.79 -1.92
CA GLU A 292 13.72 -17.90 -0.46
C GLU A 292 12.40 -17.34 0.10
N GLY A 293 11.81 -18.05 1.06
CA GLY A 293 10.58 -17.67 1.75
C GLY A 293 9.29 -17.90 0.98
N ALA A 294 9.30 -18.71 -0.09
CA ALA A 294 8.08 -19.21 -0.72
C ALA A 294 7.64 -20.54 -0.08
N ASP A 295 6.40 -20.58 0.41
CA ASP A 295 5.78 -21.79 0.97
C ASP A 295 4.99 -22.50 -0.14
N GLY A 296 5.70 -23.34 -0.89
CA GLY A 296 5.13 -24.05 -2.03
C GLY A 296 4.70 -23.09 -3.15
N HIS A 297 3.39 -22.79 -3.21
CA HIS A 297 2.78 -21.97 -4.26
C HIS A 297 2.31 -20.59 -3.78
N THR A 298 2.51 -20.29 -2.50
CA THR A 298 2.22 -18.97 -1.91
C THR A 298 3.49 -18.30 -1.41
N ARG A 299 3.46 -16.97 -1.32
CA ARG A 299 4.54 -16.16 -0.75
C ARG A 299 3.95 -14.91 -0.12
N ARG A 300 4.23 -14.71 1.17
CA ARG A 300 3.93 -13.50 1.90
C ARG A 300 5.21 -12.71 2.16
N LEU A 301 5.25 -11.48 1.68
CA LEU A 301 6.30 -10.50 1.95
C LEU A 301 5.82 -9.59 3.08
N LEU A 302 6.56 -9.55 4.16
CA LEU A 302 6.34 -8.57 5.23
C LEU A 302 7.04 -7.25 4.89
N PRO A 303 6.48 -6.10 5.30
CA PRO A 303 7.11 -4.81 5.06
C PRO A 303 8.48 -4.75 5.73
N ASN A 304 9.46 -4.17 5.02
CA ASN A 304 10.79 -3.89 5.53
C ASN A 304 11.37 -2.64 4.87
N ARG A 305 12.64 -2.34 5.17
CA ARG A 305 13.32 -1.14 4.66
C ARG A 305 13.42 -1.06 3.13
N HIS A 306 13.28 -2.18 2.42
CA HIS A 306 13.43 -2.28 0.97
C HIS A 306 12.09 -2.34 0.23
N HIS A 307 11.01 -2.83 0.86
CA HIS A 307 9.72 -2.97 0.20
C HIS A 307 8.53 -3.02 1.17
N ASP A 308 7.36 -2.73 0.61
CA ASP A 308 6.06 -2.86 1.29
C ASP A 308 5.63 -4.31 1.47
N GLY A 309 4.59 -4.52 2.27
CA GLY A 309 3.97 -5.83 2.46
C GLY A 309 3.18 -6.28 1.22
N PHE A 310 3.29 -7.57 0.87
CA PHE A 310 2.65 -8.11 -0.35
C PHE A 310 2.38 -9.60 -0.23
N PHE A 311 1.37 -10.11 -0.94
CA PHE A 311 1.10 -11.55 -1.03
C PHE A 311 0.91 -12.01 -2.47
N ILE A 312 1.39 -13.21 -2.77
CA ILE A 312 1.24 -13.86 -4.08
C ILE A 312 0.89 -15.32 -3.88
N ALA A 313 -0.14 -15.80 -4.59
CA ALA A 313 -0.43 -17.21 -4.76
C ALA A 313 -0.51 -17.57 -6.25
N ARG A 314 -0.08 -18.78 -6.60
CA ARG A 314 0.02 -19.26 -7.98
C ARG A 314 -0.65 -20.63 -8.13
N ALA A 315 -1.53 -20.75 -9.11
CA ALA A 315 -2.22 -21.99 -9.40
C ALA A 315 -2.25 -22.26 -10.91
N THR A 316 -2.34 -23.54 -11.27
CA THR A 316 -2.50 -24.02 -12.64
C THR A 316 -3.80 -24.80 -12.74
N LEU A 317 -4.53 -24.69 -13.85
CA LEU A 317 -5.77 -25.44 -14.02
C LEU A 317 -5.44 -26.95 -14.07
N ALA A 318 -6.15 -27.76 -13.28
CA ALA A 318 -5.93 -29.19 -13.26
C ALA A 318 -6.19 -29.79 -14.65
N ALA A 319 -5.39 -30.78 -15.06
CA ALA A 319 -5.45 -31.33 -16.41
C ALA A 319 -6.84 -31.88 -16.80
N ALA A 320 -7.61 -32.40 -15.83
CA ALA A 320 -8.99 -32.86 -16.03
C ALA A 320 -9.96 -31.70 -16.28
N SER A 321 -9.83 -30.61 -15.52
CA SER A 321 -10.63 -29.38 -15.65
C SER A 321 -10.32 -28.63 -16.95
N SER A 322 -9.04 -28.62 -17.36
CA SER A 322 -8.59 -27.99 -18.62
C SER A 322 -9.21 -28.64 -19.85
N ARG A 323 -9.25 -29.98 -19.92
CA ARG A 323 -9.89 -30.70 -21.04
C ARG A 323 -11.38 -30.38 -21.18
N ARG A 324 -12.10 -30.25 -20.05
CA ARG A 324 -13.53 -29.91 -20.05
C ARG A 324 -13.78 -28.50 -20.56
N ARG A 325 -13.01 -27.51 -20.07
CA ARG A 325 -13.14 -26.10 -20.49
C ARG A 325 -12.71 -25.86 -21.93
N ILE A 326 -11.68 -26.55 -22.40
CA ILE A 326 -11.28 -26.54 -23.82
C ILE A 326 -12.40 -27.13 -24.69
N ALA A 327 -13.01 -28.25 -24.27
CA ALA A 327 -14.12 -28.85 -25.01
C ALA A 327 -15.35 -27.92 -25.06
N GLU A 328 -15.73 -27.28 -23.95
CA GLU A 328 -16.84 -26.31 -23.88
C GLU A 328 -16.55 -25.05 -24.74
N ALA A 329 -15.33 -24.50 -24.69
CA ALA A 329 -14.94 -23.35 -25.50
C ALA A 329 -14.90 -23.68 -27.02
N LEU A 330 -14.45 -24.89 -27.39
CA LEU A 330 -14.49 -25.36 -28.77
C LEU A 330 -15.92 -25.66 -29.25
N TRP A 331 -16.80 -26.10 -28.36
CA TRP A 331 -18.22 -26.32 -28.65
C TRP A 331 -18.95 -25.00 -28.89
N LEU A 332 -18.76 -23.99 -28.04
CA LEU A 332 -19.32 -22.64 -28.22
C LEU A 332 -18.82 -21.95 -29.49
N ARG A 333 -17.55 -22.17 -29.88
CA ARG A 333 -17.01 -21.71 -31.17
C ARG A 333 -17.61 -22.42 -32.39
N ARG A 334 -18.07 -23.66 -32.25
CA ARG A 334 -18.75 -24.39 -33.34
C ARG A 334 -20.19 -23.90 -33.56
N GLU A 335 -20.90 -23.51 -32.51
CA GLU A 335 -22.26 -22.95 -32.67
C GLU A 335 -22.26 -21.50 -33.20
N SER A 336 -21.23 -20.71 -32.87
CA SER A 336 -21.08 -19.34 -33.39
C SER A 336 -20.57 -19.28 -34.84
N VAL A 337 -20.12 -20.40 -35.41
CA VAL A 337 -19.90 -20.59 -36.84
C VAL A 337 -21.03 -21.47 -37.39
N GLY A 338 -22.26 -20.95 -37.32
CA GLY A 338 -23.43 -21.59 -37.89
C GLY A 338 -23.25 -21.80 -39.40
N PHE A 339 -23.20 -23.07 -39.80
CA PHE A 339 -23.42 -23.51 -41.16
C PHE A 339 -24.77 -22.97 -41.64
N ALA A 340 -24.73 -22.10 -42.65
CA ALA A 340 -25.83 -21.95 -43.58
C ALA A 340 -25.91 -23.24 -44.40
N PHE A 341 -26.99 -23.99 -44.20
CA PHE A 341 -27.54 -24.90 -45.19
C PHE A 341 -29.01 -24.51 -45.40
#